data_AF-A0A496ANI4-F1
#
_entry.id   AF-A0A496ANI4-F1
#
_cell.length_a   1.000
_cell.length_b   1.000
_cell.length_c   1.000
_cell.angle_alpha   90.00
_cell.angle_beta   90.00
_cell.angle_gamma   90.00
#
_symmetry.space_group_name_H-M   'P 1'
#
loop_
_entity.id
_entity.type
_entity.pdbx_description
1 polymer ?
#
loop_
_entity_poly.entity_id
_entity_poly.type
_entity_poly.pdbx_seq_one_letter_code
_entity_poly.pdbx_strand_id
1 'polypeptide(L)'
;MTPIGIRWKIHDRYGNEIYLTHERWQHITASINHPDMANCEEQLKATIQYGRRKQDSLNPQKYRYTNAFVNLPADNTHITAIVLFRFRESSNGDPISNNYIVTAYQKRIG
;
A
#
# COMPACT_ATOMS: atom_id res chain seq x y z
N MET A 1 -11.58 5.08 -21.38
CA MET A 1 -10.19 4.57 -21.31
C MET A 1 -9.88 4.29 -19.85
N THR A 2 -9.39 3.10 -19.54
CA THR A 2 -8.92 2.79 -18.18
C THR A 2 -7.59 3.51 -17.97
N PRO A 3 -7.42 4.31 -16.90
CA PRO A 3 -6.14 4.96 -16.63
C PRO A 3 -5.04 3.90 -16.38
N ILE A 4 -3.87 4.11 -16.97
CA ILE A 4 -2.68 3.24 -16.88
C ILE A 4 -1.57 4.01 -16.16
N GLY A 5 -0.77 3.32 -15.36
CA GLY A 5 0.39 3.87 -14.66
C GLY A 5 0.12 4.31 -13.22
N ILE A 6 0.99 5.18 -12.70
CA ILE A 6 0.96 5.59 -11.28
C ILE A 6 -0.35 6.33 -10.99
N ARG A 7 -1.08 5.83 -9.99
CA ARG A 7 -2.33 6.43 -9.51
C ARG A 7 -2.07 7.55 -8.53
N TRP A 8 -1.15 7.32 -7.59
CA TRP A 8 -0.61 8.34 -6.71
C TRP A 8 0.72 7.88 -6.10
N LYS A 9 1.44 8.85 -5.54
CA LYS A 9 2.64 8.67 -4.74
C LYS A 9 2.45 9.37 -3.40
N ILE A 10 3.02 8.81 -2.35
CA ILE A 10 2.98 9.41 -1.02
C ILE A 10 4.23 9.03 -0.23
N HIS A 11 4.58 9.84 0.76
CA HIS A 11 5.71 9.55 1.64
C HIS A 11 5.24 8.92 2.95
N ASP A 12 5.92 7.87 3.40
CA ASP A 12 5.75 7.38 4.77
C ASP A 12 6.41 8.32 5.79
N ARG A 13 6.17 8.10 7.09
CA ARG A 13 6.80 8.87 8.19
C ARG A 13 8.34 8.82 8.23
N TYR A 14 8.96 7.97 7.42
CA TYR A 14 10.41 7.81 7.33
C TYR A 14 10.98 8.44 6.04
N GLY A 15 10.15 9.15 5.26
CA GLY A 15 10.56 9.82 4.03
C GLY A 15 10.65 8.90 2.81
N ASN A 16 10.15 7.66 2.87
CA ASN A 16 10.16 6.77 1.71
C ASN A 16 9.00 7.11 0.78
N GLU A 17 9.29 7.44 -0.48
CA GLU A 17 8.26 7.54 -1.52
C GLU A 17 7.71 6.14 -1.84
N ILE A 18 6.39 5.99 -1.76
CA ILE A 18 5.66 4.76 -2.04
C ILE A 18 4.53 5.09 -3.01
N TYR A 19 4.36 4.26 -4.04
CA TYR A 19 3.32 4.47 -5.04
C TYR A 19 2.33 3.31 -5.14
N LEU A 20 1.14 3.65 -5.62
CA LEU A 20 0.12 2.72 -6.09
C LEU A 20 -0.13 2.97 -7.57
N THR A 21 -0.26 1.92 -8.37
CA THR A 21 -0.66 2.04 -9.78
C THR A 21 -2.16 1.81 -9.95
N HIS A 22 -2.72 2.29 -11.05
CA HIS A 22 -4.12 2.09 -11.38
C HIS A 22 -4.48 0.61 -11.51
N GLU A 23 -3.66 -0.17 -12.22
CA GLU A 23 -3.87 -1.60 -12.44
C GLU A 23 -3.82 -2.35 -11.12
N ARG A 24 -2.92 -1.94 -10.22
CA ARG A 24 -2.81 -2.55 -8.90
C ARG A 24 -4.01 -2.21 -8.02
N TRP A 25 -4.51 -0.98 -8.08
CA TRP A 25 -5.74 -0.61 -7.38
C TRP A 25 -6.94 -1.43 -7.88
N GLN A 26 -7.10 -1.53 -9.20
CA GLN A 26 -8.15 -2.35 -9.81
C GLN A 26 -8.04 -3.82 -9.40
N HIS A 27 -6.81 -4.35 -9.34
CA HIS A 27 -6.58 -5.71 -8.85
C HIS A 27 -6.99 -5.84 -7.38
N ILE A 28 -6.59 -4.91 -6.50
CA ILE A 28 -6.96 -4.94 -5.08
C ILE A 28 -8.48 -4.94 -4.90
N THR A 29 -9.19 -4.05 -5.60
CA THR A 29 -10.64 -3.86 -5.44
C THR A 29 -11.50 -4.77 -6.33
N ALA A 30 -10.89 -5.70 -7.07
CA ALA A 30 -11.64 -6.65 -7.88
C ALA A 30 -12.55 -7.52 -6.99
N SER A 31 -13.69 -7.96 -7.54
CA SER A 31 -14.70 -8.76 -6.81
C SER A 31 -14.15 -10.02 -6.16
N ILE A 32 -13.10 -10.62 -6.74
CA ILE A 32 -12.45 -11.84 -6.24
C ILE A 32 -11.33 -11.59 -5.22
N ASN A 33 -10.96 -10.34 -4.97
CA ASN A 33 -9.86 -9.96 -4.08
C ASN A 33 -10.41 -9.24 -2.83
N HIS A 34 -10.37 -7.91 -2.80
CA HIS A 34 -10.80 -7.09 -1.67
C HIS A 34 -11.77 -6.00 -2.16
N PRO A 35 -12.99 -6.37 -2.61
CA PRO A 35 -13.96 -5.38 -3.11
C PRO A 35 -14.37 -4.34 -2.05
N ASP A 36 -14.27 -4.70 -0.78
CA ASP A 36 -14.47 -3.83 0.39
C ASP A 36 -13.45 -2.68 0.46
N MET A 37 -12.30 -2.79 -0.21
CA MET A 37 -11.32 -1.71 -0.30
C MET A 37 -11.74 -0.57 -1.22
N ALA A 38 -12.75 -0.73 -2.08
CA ALA A 38 -13.11 0.25 -3.11
C ALA A 38 -13.36 1.68 -2.55
N ASN A 39 -13.87 1.77 -1.32
CA ASN A 39 -14.15 3.04 -0.64
C ASN A 39 -13.10 3.42 0.41
N CYS A 40 -11.95 2.75 0.43
CA CYS A 40 -10.93 2.88 1.47
C CYS A 40 -9.59 3.43 0.95
N GLU A 41 -9.58 4.11 -0.20
CA GLU A 41 -8.34 4.62 -0.79
C GLU A 41 -7.66 5.69 0.08
N GLU A 42 -8.42 6.60 0.69
CA GLU A 42 -7.88 7.62 1.59
C GLU A 42 -7.35 7.00 2.90
N GLN A 43 -8.05 5.99 3.43
CA GLN A 43 -7.60 5.22 4.59
C GLN A 43 -6.31 4.43 4.24
N LEU A 44 -6.18 3.93 3.02
CA LEU A 44 -4.94 3.30 2.55
C LEU A 44 -3.79 4.31 2.50
N LYS A 45 -4.00 5.51 1.94
CA LYS A 45 -2.98 6.59 1.97
C LYS A 45 -2.57 6.94 3.40
N ALA A 46 -3.53 7.14 4.30
CA ALA A 46 -3.28 7.39 5.72
C ALA A 46 -2.52 6.23 6.40
N THR A 47 -2.79 4.99 5.98
CA THR A 47 -2.06 3.80 6.48
C THR A 47 -0.59 3.83 6.09
N ILE A 48 -0.27 4.29 4.88
CA ILE A 48 1.12 4.45 4.45
C ILE A 48 1.81 5.60 5.18
N GLN A 49 1.13 6.75 5.30
CA GLN A 49 1.72 7.94 5.93
C GLN A 49 1.97 7.77 7.44
N TYR A 50 0.96 7.28 8.15
CA TYR A 50 0.92 7.37 9.62
C TYR A 50 0.93 6.00 10.31
N GLY A 51 0.70 4.92 9.57
CA GLY A 51 0.59 3.58 10.12
C GLY A 51 1.88 3.04 10.74
N ARG A 52 1.73 1.97 11.51
CA ARG A 52 2.86 1.17 12.01
C ARG A 52 3.43 0.36 10.85
N ARG A 53 4.75 0.42 10.68
CA ARG A 53 5.50 -0.37 9.69
C ARG A 53 6.23 -1.51 10.38
N LYS A 54 6.10 -2.73 9.85
CA LYS A 54 6.86 -3.92 10.27
C LYS A 54 7.47 -4.61 9.07
N GLN A 55 8.77 -4.88 9.12
CA GLN A 55 9.48 -5.67 8.10
C GLN A 55 9.07 -7.15 8.21
N ASP A 56 8.91 -7.81 7.08
CA ASP A 56 8.71 -9.26 6.99
C ASP A 56 10.02 -9.98 7.36
N SER A 57 9.95 -11.00 8.22
CA SER A 57 11.14 -11.68 8.76
C SER A 57 11.87 -12.54 7.73
N LEU A 58 11.17 -12.98 6.67
CA LEU A 58 11.74 -13.85 5.64
C LEU A 58 12.13 -13.06 4.39
N ASN A 59 11.51 -11.90 4.16
CA ASN A 59 11.81 -11.04 3.03
C ASN A 59 12.11 -9.61 3.50
N PRO A 60 13.40 -9.21 3.56
CA PRO A 60 13.79 -7.90 4.08
C PRO A 60 13.31 -6.73 3.21
N GLN A 61 12.86 -7.01 1.99
CA GLN A 61 12.31 -5.99 1.10
C GLN A 61 10.79 -5.86 1.22
N LYS A 62 10.12 -6.70 2.01
CA LYS A 62 8.68 -6.67 2.18
C LYS A 62 8.33 -6.05 3.52
N TYR A 63 7.45 -5.06 3.48
CA TYR A 63 6.99 -4.33 4.65
C TYR A 63 5.48 -4.37 4.73
N ARG A 64 4.99 -4.58 5.95
CA ARG A 64 3.58 -4.47 6.29
C ARG A 64 3.34 -3.13 6.97
N TYR A 65 2.40 -2.37 6.44
CA TYR A 65 1.87 -1.17 7.06
C TYR A 65 0.49 -1.48 7.62
N THR A 66 0.20 -0.99 8.82
CA THR A 66 -1.08 -1.21 9.47
C THR A 66 -1.49 0.04 10.22
N ASN A 67 -2.73 0.47 10.02
CA ASN A 67 -3.30 1.58 10.77
C ASN A 67 -4.74 1.29 11.19
N ALA A 68 -5.11 1.79 12.36
CA ALA A 68 -6.43 1.58 12.95
C ALA A 68 -7.42 2.63 12.46
N PHE A 69 -8.68 2.23 12.31
CA PHE A 69 -9.80 3.10 11.93
C PHE A 69 -11.06 2.64 12.64
N VAL A 70 -11.89 3.60 13.06
CA VAL A 70 -13.12 3.33 13.84
C VAL A 70 -14.34 2.99 12.97
N ASN A 71 -14.31 3.34 11.68
CA ASN A 71 -15.47 3.26 10.78
C ASN A 71 -15.19 2.41 9.53
N LEU A 72 -14.59 1.23 9.69
CA LEU A 72 -14.47 0.28 8.58
C LEU A 72 -15.67 -0.67 8.53
N PRO A 73 -16.08 -1.12 7.32
CA PRO A 73 -17.12 -2.13 7.15
C PRO A 73 -16.88 -3.42 7.96
N ALA A 74 -17.99 -4.10 8.29
CA ALA A 74 -17.99 -5.46 8.84
C ALA A 74 -17.11 -5.65 10.11
N ASP A 75 -17.13 -4.67 11.01
CA ASP A 75 -16.37 -4.65 12.26
C ASP A 75 -14.84 -4.78 12.07
N ASN A 76 -14.33 -4.49 10.87
CA ASN A 76 -12.91 -4.36 10.66
C ASN A 76 -12.39 -3.17 11.47
N THR A 77 -11.16 -3.29 11.96
CA THR A 77 -10.57 -2.25 12.82
C THR A 77 -9.34 -1.63 12.20
N HIS A 78 -8.75 -2.26 11.16
CA HIS A 78 -7.52 -1.80 10.54
C HIS A 78 -7.53 -1.93 9.03
N ILE A 79 -6.79 -1.05 8.36
CA ILE A 79 -6.29 -1.29 7.01
C ILE A 79 -4.87 -1.85 7.13
N THR A 80 -4.57 -2.88 6.35
CA THR A 80 -3.24 -3.44 6.18
C THR A 80 -2.79 -3.28 4.72
N ALA A 81 -1.60 -2.76 4.50
CA ALA A 81 -0.97 -2.69 3.19
C ALA A 81 0.36 -3.45 3.18
N ILE A 82 0.64 -4.14 2.08
CA ILE A 82 1.93 -4.78 1.82
C ILE A 82 2.67 -3.95 0.77
N VAL A 83 3.86 -3.48 1.13
CA VAL A 83 4.74 -2.69 0.26
C VAL A 83 6.02 -3.47 0.02
N LEU A 84 6.46 -3.53 -1.24
CA LEU A 84 7.79 -3.99 -1.58
C LEU A 84 8.71 -2.79 -1.78
N PHE A 85 9.85 -2.83 -1.10
CA PHE A 85 10.93 -1.89 -1.27
C PHE A 85 11.88 -2.44 -2.33
N ARG A 86 12.07 -1.65 -3.38
CA ARG A 86 12.91 -2.01 -4.53
C ARG A 86 13.73 -0.81 -4.93
N PHE A 87 14.74 -1.07 -5.74
CA PHE A 87 15.48 -0.06 -6.45
C PHE A 87 15.33 -0.32 -7.94
N ARG A 88 15.37 0.75 -8.73
CA ARG A 88 15.58 0.72 -10.17
C ARG A 88 16.81 1.52 -10.49
N GLU A 89 17.44 1.21 -11.61
CA GLU A 89 18.59 1.97 -12.09
C GLU A 89 18.13 3.28 -12.74
N SER A 90 18.83 4.37 -12.45
CA SER A 90 18.67 5.65 -13.16
C SER A 90 19.37 5.63 -14.51
N SER A 91 19.16 6.67 -15.32
CA SER A 91 19.93 6.86 -16.57
C SER A 91 21.44 6.96 -16.34
N ASN A 92 21.86 7.28 -15.12
CA ASN A 92 23.26 7.48 -14.75
C ASN A 92 23.84 6.26 -13.99
N GLY A 93 23.09 5.17 -13.86
CA GLY A 93 23.51 3.97 -13.11
C GLY A 93 23.19 4.00 -11.61
N ASP A 94 22.80 5.15 -11.06
CA ASP A 94 22.49 5.27 -9.63
C ASP A 94 21.18 4.54 -9.25
N PRO A 95 21.13 3.85 -8.09
CA PRO A 95 19.93 3.21 -7.61
C PRO A 95 18.91 4.24 -7.10
N ILE A 96 17.73 4.28 -7.74
CA ILE A 96 16.58 5.10 -7.32
C ILE A 96 15.54 4.21 -6.66
N SER A 97 14.97 4.67 -5.54
CA SER A 97 13.89 3.96 -4.86
C SER A 97 12.69 3.71 -5.77
N ASN A 98 12.10 2.52 -5.65
CA ASN A 98 10.99 2.05 -6.45
C ASN A 98 10.01 1.27 -5.56
N ASN A 99 9.54 1.89 -4.48
CA ASN A 99 8.68 1.20 -3.51
C ASN A 99 7.22 1.23 -3.96
N TYR A 100 6.55 0.08 -3.95
CA TYR A 100 5.17 -0.02 -4.41
C TYR A 100 4.29 -0.92 -3.57
N ILE A 101 3.02 -0.58 -3.52
CA ILE A 101 1.98 -1.40 -2.88
C ILE A 101 1.72 -2.64 -3.75
N VAL A 102 1.71 -3.82 -3.13
CA VAL A 102 1.39 -5.11 -3.79
C VAL A 102 -0.03 -5.54 -3.49
N THR A 103 -0.53 -5.26 -2.29
CA THR A 103 -1.92 -5.50 -1.91
C THR A 103 -2.29 -4.63 -0.70
N ALA A 104 -3.59 -4.43 -0.50
CA ALA A 104 -4.14 -3.84 0.70
C ALA A 104 -5.50 -4.47 1.01
N TYR A 105 -5.85 -4.57 2.28
CA TYR A 105 -7.09 -5.20 2.74
C TYR A 105 -7.49 -4.70 4.12
N GLN A 106 -8.78 -4.79 4.43
CA GLN A 106 -9.30 -4.57 5.77
C GLN A 106 -9.05 -5.80 6.65
N LYS A 107 -8.75 -5.58 7.93
CA LYS A 107 -8.56 -6.67 8.88
C LYS A 107 -9.06 -6.26 10.26
N ARG A 108 -9.83 -7.14 10.89
CA ARG A 108 -10.08 -7.08 12.33
C ARG A 108 -8.83 -7.53 13.09
N ILE A 109 -8.31 -6.65 13.93
CA ILE A 109 -7.22 -6.92 14.88
C ILE A 109 -7.76 -6.56 16.27
N GLY A 110 -7.60 -7.49 17.20
CA GLY A 110 -7.98 -7.35 18.61
C GLY A 110 -6.89 -6.68 19.45
#